data_AF-A0A937LUG6-F1
#
_entry.id   AF-A0A937LUG6-F1
#
_cell.length_a   1.000
_cell.length_b   1.000
_cell.length_c   1.000
_cell.angle_alpha   90.00
_cell.angle_beta   90.00
_cell.angle_gamma   90.00
#
_symmetry.space_group_name_H-M   'P 1'
#
loop_
_entity.id
_entity.type
_entity.pdbx_description
1 polymer ?
#
loop_
_entity_poly.entity_id
_entity_poly.type
_entity_poly.pdbx_seq_one_letter_code
_entity_poly.pdbx_strand_id
1 'polypeptide(L)' 'MESLKKWNKRSEKVWLLISLISTLAAIVISIIDNFKEVNVYYLLSVMAWGIYLIRRGLSKRLDR' A
#
# COMPACT_ATOMS: atom_id res chain seq x y z
N MET A 1 -19.50 14.24 8.01
CA MET A 1 -18.44 14.12 6.98
C MET A 1 -17.03 14.26 7.54
N GLU A 2 -16.78 15.13 8.54
CA GLU A 2 -15.43 15.32 9.09
C GLU A 2 -14.81 14.05 9.69
N SER A 3 -15.61 13.22 10.38
CA SER A 3 -15.14 11.95 10.93
C SER A 3 -14.64 11.00 9.83
N LEU A 4 -15.38 10.86 8.73
CA LEU A 4 -14.99 10.06 7.57
C LEU A 4 -13.69 10.56 6.94
N LYS A 5 -13.54 11.89 6.80
CA LYS A 5 -12.33 12.53 6.28
C LYS A 5 -11.12 12.25 7.17
N LYS A 6 -11.29 12.34 8.50
CA LYS A 6 -10.24 12.03 9.50
C LYS A 6 -9.81 10.57 9.46
N TRP A 7 -10.77 9.63 9.38
CA TRP A 7 -10.49 8.21 9.28
C TRP A 7 -9.82 7.85 7.95
N ASN A 8 -10.29 8.38 6.82
CA ASN A 8 -9.65 8.13 5.52
C ASN A 8 -8.20 8.60 5.48
N LYS A 9 -7.91 9.78 6.04
CA LYS A 9 -6.56 10.35 6.08
C LYS A 9 -5.60 9.55 6.98
N ARG A 10 -6.10 8.94 8.07
CA ARG A 10 -5.33 7.98 8.89
C ARG A 10 -5.08 6.69 8.12
N SER A 11 -6.12 6.10 7.53
CA SER A 11 -6.00 4.88 6.74
C SER A 11 -5.06 5.05 5.55
N GLU A 12 -5.07 6.20 4.87
CA GLU A 12 -4.14 6.52 3.78
C GLU A 12 -2.68 6.42 4.24
N LYS A 13 -2.33 7.03 5.38
CA LYS A 13 -0.97 6.96 5.94
C LYS A 13 -0.57 5.54 6.32
N VAL A 14 -1.49 4.78 6.93
CA VAL A 14 -1.24 3.38 7.31
C VAL A 14 -0.98 2.51 6.08
N TRP A 15 -1.82 2.63 5.06
CA TRP A 15 -1.66 1.86 3.83
C TRP A 15 -0.40 2.24 3.05
N LEU A 16 0.01 3.51 3.09
CA LEU A 16 1.31 3.92 2.54
C LEU A 16 2.46 3.19 3.23
N LEU A 17 2.48 3.18 4.56
CA LEU A 17 3.49 2.45 5.35
C LEU A 17 3.49 0.94 5.02
N ILE A 18 2.32 0.31 4.98
CA ILE A 18 2.19 -1.11 4.63
C ILE A 18 2.74 -1.37 3.21
N SER A 19 2.40 -0.52 2.24
CA SER A 19 2.87 -0.68 0.87
C SER A 19 4.39 -0.56 0.75
N LEU A 20 5.01 0.37 1.49
CA LEU A 20 6.46 0.52 1.52
C LEU A 20 7.14 -0.70 2.16
N ILE A 21 6.65 -1.15 3.33
CA ILE A 21 7.21 -2.31 4.04
C ILE A 21 7.04 -3.59 3.21
N SER A 22 5.88 -3.80 2.60
CA SER A 22 5.63 -4.96 1.75
C SER A 22 6.52 -4.96 0.51
N THR A 23 6.76 -3.80 -0.10
CA THR A 23 7.70 -3.67 -1.22
C THR A 23 9.13 -4.00 -0.79
N LEU A 24 9.56 -3.48 0.36
CA LEU A 24 10.88 -3.78 0.91
C LEU A 24 11.03 -5.29 1.20
N ALA A 25 10.02 -5.90 1.83
CA ALA A 25 10.01 -7.33 2.13
C ALA A 25 10.06 -8.18 0.85
N ALA A 26 9.29 -7.83 -0.18
CA ALA A 26 9.32 -8.52 -1.46
C ALA A 26 10.70 -8.45 -2.12
N ILE A 27 11.37 -7.28 -2.07
CA ILE A 27 12.74 -7.12 -2.59
C ILE A 27 13.73 -7.99 -1.80
N VAL A 28 13.68 -7.96 -0.46
CA VAL A 28 14.58 -8.75 0.39
C VAL A 28 14.40 -10.24 0.13
N ILE A 29 13.17 -10.74 0.11
CA ILE A 29 12.86 -12.14 -0.20
C ILE A 29 13.36 -12.49 -1.61
N SER A 30 13.16 -11.60 -2.58
CA SER A 30 13.60 -11.83 -3.95
C SER A 30 15.12 -11.97 -4.09
N ILE A 31 15.88 -11.25 -3.26
CA ILE A 31 17.35 -11.39 -3.20
C ILE A 31 17.73 -12.73 -2.56
N ILE A 32 17.06 -13.13 -1.46
CA ILE A 32 17.33 -14.38 -0.74
C ILE A 32 17.02 -15.60 -1.63
N ASP A 33 15.87 -15.58 -2.31
CA ASP A 33 15.38 -16.71 -3.13
C ASP A 33 15.93 -16.70 -4.57
N ASN A 34 16.91 -15.85 -4.88
CA ASN A 34 17.49 -15.70 -6.22
C ASN A 34 16.42 -15.50 -7.31
N PHE A 35 15.41 -14.68 -7.03
CA PHE A 35 14.30 -14.36 -7.93
C PHE A 35 13.45 -15.57 -8.36
N LYS A 36 13.52 -16.71 -7.65
CA LYS A 36 12.68 -17.88 -7.92
C LYS A 36 11.33 -17.75 -7.22
N GLU A 37 10.24 -17.93 -7.97
CA GLU A 37 8.86 -17.94 -7.46
C GLU A 37 8.41 -16.67 -6.68
N VAL A 38 9.06 -15.53 -6.90
CA VAL A 38 8.84 -14.29 -6.14
C VAL A 38 7.53 -13.54 -6.48
N ASN A 39 6.82 -14.00 -7.51
CA ASN A 39 5.64 -13.31 -8.08
C ASN A 39 4.55 -13.03 -7.04
N VAL A 40 4.35 -13.94 -6.09
CA VAL A 40 3.32 -13.79 -5.05
C VAL A 40 3.64 -12.61 -4.12
N TYR A 41 4.90 -12.43 -3.74
CA TYR A 41 5.31 -11.33 -2.85
C TYR A 41 5.18 -9.97 -3.53
N TYR A 42 5.52 -9.88 -4.82
CA TYR A 42 5.32 -8.67 -5.61
C TYR A 42 3.83 -8.39 -5.84
N LEU A 43 2.99 -9.41 -6.04
CA LEU A 43 1.55 -9.24 -6.15
C LEU A 43 0.96 -8.62 -4.86
N LEU A 44 1.36 -9.13 -3.69
CA LEU A 44 0.94 -8.58 -2.40
C LEU A 44 1.36 -7.12 -2.23
N SER A 45 2.58 -6.78 -2.63
CA SER A 45 3.08 -5.39 -2.63
C SER A 45 2.23 -4.50 -3.54
N VAL A 46 1.95 -4.92 -4.77
CA VAL A 46 1.12 -4.17 -5.73
C VAL A 46 -0.29 -3.98 -5.20
N MET A 47 -0.89 -5.00 -4.56
CA MET A 47 -2.22 -4.88 -3.95
C MET A 47 -2.23 -3.85 -2.82
N ALA A 48 -1.21 -3.84 -1.96
CA ALA A 48 -1.07 -2.84 -0.89
C ALA A 48 -0.96 -1.41 -1.46
N TRP A 49 -0.18 -1.24 -2.54
CA TRP A 49 -0.12 0.03 -3.29
C TRP A 49 -1.47 0.43 -3.89
N GLY A 50 -2.20 -0.52 -4.47
CA GLY A 50 -3.54 -0.30 -5.01
C GLY A 50 -4.50 0.25 -3.96
N ILE A 51 -4.52 -0.33 -2.77
CA ILE A 51 -5.36 0.15 -1.66
C ILE A 51 -4.95 1.56 -1.23
N TYR A 52 -3.65 1.83 -1.09
CA TYR A 52 -3.16 3.18 -0.79
C TYR A 52 -3.62 4.20 -1.85
N LEU A 53 -3.50 3.88 -3.14
CA LEU A 53 -3.90 4.77 -4.23
C LEU A 53 -5.40 5.04 -4.24
N ILE A 54 -6.23 4.04 -3.97
CA ILE A 54 -7.68 4.21 -3.82
C ILE A 54 -7.98 5.18 -2.66
N ARG A 55 -7.34 5.00 -1.51
CA ARG A 55 -7.51 5.88 -0.34
C ARG A 55 -7.06 7.31 -0.63
N ARG A 56 -5.94 7.49 -1.33
CA ARG A 56 -5.44 8.80 -1.76
C ARG A 56 -6.39 9.48 -2.75
N GLY A 57 -6.94 8.71 -3.69
CA GLY A 57 -7.97 9.19 -4.63
C GLY A 57 -9.23 9.65 -3.90
N LEU A 58 -9.69 8.88 -2.92
CA LEU A 58 -10.81 9.24 -2.04
C LEU A 58 -10.52 10.51 -1.24
N SER A 59 -9.33 10.65 -0.63
CA SER A 59 -8.93 11.85 0.11
C SER A 59 -9.03 13.10 -0.76
N LYS A 60 -8.52 13.06 -2.00
CA LYS A 60 -8.61 14.20 -2.93
C LYS A 60 -10.05 14.56 -3.30
N ARG A 61 -10.95 13.57 -3.38
CA ARG A 61 -12.37 13.79 -3.67
C ARG A 61 -13.15 14.31 -2.46
N LEU A 62 -12.78 13.90 -1.24
CA LEU A 62 -13.39 14.33 0.03
C LEU A 62 -12.86 15.68 0.53
N ASP A 63 -11.75 16.17 -0.03
CA ASP A 63 -11.22 17.51 0.25
C ASP A 63 -11.89 18.61 -0.61
N ARG A 64 -12.50 18.23 -1.75
CA ARG A 64 -13.41 19.07 -2.54
C ARG A 64 -14.82 19.04 -1.95
#